data_AF-Q9XSB0-F1
#
_entry.id   AF-Q9XSB0-F1
#
_cell.length_a   1.000
_cell.length_b   1.000
_cell.length_c   1.000
_cell.angle_alpha   90.00
_cell.angle_beta   90.00
_cell.angle_gamma   90.00
#
_symmetry.space_group_name_H-M   'P 1'
#
loop_
_entity.id
_entity.type
_entity.pdbx_description
1 polymer ?
#
loop_
_entity_poly.entity_id
_entity_poly.type
_entity_poly.pdbx_seq_one_letter_code
_entity_poly.pdbx_strand_id
1 'polypeptide(L)' 'AANVVRNITYKYREDLSAHLMVAGWDQREGGQVYGTMSGMLTRQPFAIGGSGSTYIYGYVDAA' A
#
# COMPACT_ATOMS: atom_id res chain seq x y z
N ALA A 1 -0.24 9.42 -9.41
CA ALA A 1 0.42 8.09 -9.43
C ALA A 1 -0.47 6.96 -8.92
N ALA A 2 -1.07 7.09 -7.72
CA ALA A 2 -1.92 6.05 -7.11
C ALA A 2 -3.08 5.52 -7.99
N ASN A 3 -3.75 6.39 -8.77
CA ASN A 3 -4.84 5.97 -9.65
C ASN A 3 -4.41 5.02 -10.78
N VAL A 4 -3.16 5.13 -11.27
CA VAL A 4 -2.64 4.23 -12.32
C VAL A 4 -2.40 2.85 -11.73
N VAL A 5 -1.81 2.79 -10.53
CA VAL A 5 -1.59 1.54 -9.80
C VAL A 5 -2.91 0.86 -9.49
N ARG A 6 -3.90 1.61 -9.00
CA ARG A 6 -5.26 1.13 -8.77
C ARG A 6 -5.85 0.45 -10.01
N ASN A 7 -5.79 1.08 -11.19
CA ASN A 7 -6.34 0.49 -12.41
C ASN A 7 -5.66 -0.84 -12.79
N ILE A 8 -4.34 -0.96 -12.59
CA ILE A 8 -3.62 -2.21 -12.84
C ILE A 8 -4.02 -3.28 -11.83
N THR A 9 -4.09 -2.96 -10.53
CA THR A 9 -4.45 -3.94 -9.50
C THR A 9 -5.88 -4.44 -9.66
N TYR A 10 -6.83 -3.56 -10.02
CA TYR A 10 -8.22 -3.96 -10.26
C TYR A 10 -8.35 -4.81 -11.53
N LYS A 11 -7.63 -4.48 -12.60
CA LYS A 11 -7.70 -5.21 -13.87
C LYS A 11 -7.15 -6.63 -13.77
N TYR A 12 -6.12 -6.84 -12.97
CA TYR A 12 -5.49 -8.14 -12.76
C TYR A 12 -5.75 -8.71 -11.38
N ARG A 13 -6.85 -8.34 -10.73
CA ARG A 13 -7.15 -8.72 -9.35
C ARG A 13 -7.11 -10.24 -9.11
N GLU A 14 -7.49 -11.02 -10.13
CA GLU A 14 -7.57 -12.49 -10.03
C GLU A 14 -6.27 -13.18 -10.47
N ASP A 15 -5.48 -12.54 -11.34
CA ASP A 15 -4.22 -13.08 -11.87
C ASP A 15 -2.98 -12.58 -11.10
N LEU A 16 -3.10 -11.45 -10.39
CA LEU A 16 -1.99 -10.74 -9.77
C LEU A 16 -2.08 -10.83 -8.23
N SER A 17 -1.39 -11.81 -7.67
CA SER A 17 -1.12 -11.87 -6.22
C SER A 17 0.05 -10.94 -5.84
N ALA A 18 -0.12 -9.64 -6.09
CA ALA A 18 0.88 -8.63 -5.75
C ALA A 18 0.40 -7.71 -4.64
N HIS A 19 1.20 -7.60 -3.58
CA HIS A 19 1.03 -6.59 -2.55
C HIS A 19 1.78 -5.33 -2.99
N LEU A 20 1.07 -4.39 -3.60
CA LEU A 20 1.61 -3.12 -4.08
C LEU A 20 1.50 -2.06 -2.99
N MET A 21 2.57 -1.29 -2.82
CA MET A 21 2.60 -0.10 -1.99
C MET A 21 2.90 1.12 -2.84
N VAL A 22 2.14 2.18 -2.64
CA VAL A 22 2.32 3.45 -3.32
C VAL A 22 2.42 4.52 -2.26
N ALA A 23 3.61 5.10 -2.11
CA ALA A 23 3.83 6.26 -1.28
C ALA A 23 4.04 7.49 -2.16
N GLY A 24 3.61 8.65 -1.69
CA GLY A 24 3.78 9.91 -2.39
C GLY A 24 3.55 11.10 -1.47
N TRP A 25 3.87 12.28 -1.99
CA TRP A 25 3.58 13.55 -1.32
C TRP A 25 3.00 14.51 -2.34
N ASP A 26 1.96 15.25 -1.95
CA ASP A 26 1.42 16.36 -2.70
C ASP A 26 1.14 17.57 -1.78
N GLN A 27 1.01 18.76 -2.37
CA GLN A 27 0.81 20.00 -1.60
C GLN A 27 -0.55 20.12 -0.91
N ARG A 28 -1.57 19.34 -1.31
CA ARG A 28 -2.93 19.45 -0.78
C ARG A 28 -3.17 18.51 0.40
N GLU A 29 -2.68 17.30 0.28
CA GLU A 29 -2.97 16.17 1.18
C GLU A 29 -1.71 15.69 1.93
N GLY A 30 -0.55 16.30 1.64
CA GLY A 30 0.71 15.98 2.28
C GLY A 30 1.22 14.59 1.91
N GLY A 31 1.93 13.95 2.85
CA GLY A 31 2.41 12.59 2.69
C GLY A 31 1.28 11.58 2.73
N GLN A 32 1.25 10.66 1.78
CA GLN A 32 0.24 9.61 1.70
C GLN A 32 0.89 8.27 1.36
N VAL A 33 0.40 7.22 2.01
CA VAL A 33 0.76 5.84 1.71
C VAL A 33 -0.51 5.07 1.39
N TYR A 34 -0.46 4.27 0.33
CA TYR A 34 -1.54 3.42 -0.13
C TYR A 34 -1.03 1.99 -0.25
N GLY A 35 -1.78 1.03 0.27
CA GLY A 35 -1.51 -0.40 0.14
C GLY A 35 -2.65 -1.10 -0.60
N THR A 36 -2.33 -2.15 -1.33
CA THR A 36 -3.36 -3.03 -1.91
C THR A 36 -3.74 -4.14 -0.93
N MET A 37 -4.90 -4.02 -0.30
CA MET A 37 -5.51 -5.10 0.47
C MET A 37 -6.50 -5.84 -0.42
N SER A 38 -6.19 -7.11 -0.72
CA SER A 38 -7.04 -7.97 -1.55
C SER A 38 -7.47 -7.22 -2.81
N GLY A 39 -6.54 -6.66 -3.60
CA GLY A 39 -6.80 -5.95 -4.84
C GLY A 39 -7.48 -4.56 -4.75
N MET A 40 -7.84 -4.07 -3.56
CA MET A 40 -8.32 -2.69 -3.37
C MET A 40 -7.20 -1.80 -2.85
N LEU A 41 -6.97 -0.66 -3.51
CA LEU A 41 -6.01 0.34 -3.06
C LEU A 41 -6.64 1.19 -1.94
N THR A 42 -6.16 1.02 -0.70
CA THR A 42 -6.65 1.76 0.48
C THR A 42 -5.55 2.64 1.06
N ARG A 43 -5.91 3.82 1.56
CA ARG A 43 -4.96 4.71 2.25
C ARG A 43 -4.64 4.11 3.62
N GLN A 44 -3.37 4.06 3.97
CA GLN A 44 -2.89 3.54 5.24
C GLN A 44 -1.98 4.58 5.91
N PRO A 45 -1.97 4.64 7.26
CA PRO A 45 -1.04 5.51 7.99
C PRO A 45 0.42 5.10 7.74
N PHE A 46 0.67 3.81 7.56
CA PHE A 46 1.95 3.23 7.16
C PHE A 46 1.70 1.92 6.40
N ALA A 47 2.68 1.45 5.64
CA ALA A 47 2.61 0.15 4.96
C ALA A 47 3.89 -0.64 5.21
N ILE A 48 3.74 -1.91 5.56
CA ILE A 48 4.83 -2.87 5.80
C ILE A 48 4.51 -4.14 5.01
N GLY A 49 5.50 -4.78 4.40
CA GLY A 49 5.25 -5.89 3.48
C GLY A 49 6.45 -6.81 3.33
N GLY A 50 6.20 -7.95 2.67
CA GLY A 50 7.13 -9.09 2.63
C GLY A 50 6.93 -10.05 3.81
N SER A 51 7.55 -11.23 3.71
CA SER A 51 7.46 -12.29 4.73
C SER A 51 8.07 -11.91 6.08
N GLY A 52 8.97 -10.93 6.10
CA GLY A 52 9.59 -10.39 7.32
C GLY A 52 8.82 -9.25 7.98
N SER A 53 7.72 -8.78 7.38
CA SER A 53 6.98 -7.60 7.86
C SER A 53 6.42 -7.78 9.27
N THR A 54 6.06 -9.01 9.65
CA THR A 54 5.56 -9.36 10.99
C THR A 54 6.55 -9.01 12.10
N TYR A 55 7.86 -9.12 11.85
CA TYR A 55 8.90 -8.79 12.85
C TYR A 55 9.07 -7.29 13.07
N ILE A 56 8.62 -6.47 12.12
CA ILE A 56 8.80 -5.02 12.13
C ILE A 56 7.52 -4.32 12.60
N TYR A 57 6.36 -4.99 12.49
CA TYR A 57 5.06 -4.45 12.86
C TYR A 57 5.04 -3.95 14.32
N GLY A 58 5.56 -4.73 15.27
CA GLY A 58 5.60 -4.33 16.69
C GLY A 58 6.55 -3.17 17.00
N TYR A 59 7.55 -2.90 16.15
CA TYR A 59 8.44 -1.73 16.31
C TYR A 59 7.79 -0.46 15.76
N VAL A 60 7.10 -0.58 14.61
CA VAL A 60 6.47 0.55 13.93
C VAL A 60 5.16 0.96 14.59
N ASP A 61 4.41 0.02 15.17
CA ASP A 61 3.16 0.30 15.90
C ASP A 61 3.41 0.89 17.30
N ALA A 62 4.59 0.63 17.88
CA ALA A 62 4.98 1.16 19.19
C ALA A 62 5.61 2.57 19.13
N ALA A 63 5.90 3.08 17.94
CA ALA A 63 6.48 4.41 17.69
C ALA A 63 5.39 5.45 17.43
#